data_AF-B5RRR3-F1
#
_entry.id   AF-B5RRR3-F1
#
_cell.length_a   1.000
_cell.length_b   1.000
_cell.length_c   1.000
_cell.angle_alpha   90.00
_cell.angle_beta   90.00
_cell.angle_gamma   90.00
#
_symmetry.space_group_name_H-M   'P 1'
#
loop_
_entity.id
_entity.type
_entity.pdbx_description
1 polymer ?
#
loop_
_entity_poly.entity_id
_entity_poly.type
_entity_poly.pdbx_seq_one_letter_code
_entity_poly.pdbx_strand_id
1 'polypeptide(L)'
;MTSKFSISIIIIFLITIACTKHDKKTESAEINIETKIIKEDTTNEDNIMFHIDAQIPTIEGIEFGFEELIKKWKNDTIELFKTIKEKKEPHESFYYSDFEIFKNLNLNITSILYNQFQIDKYAANGLTTYHSINLRGKEKIELADIISKDQLDSLIQVLREEVKTKFEKIATHYDNKSTFEIEFEKIFKQYQYYFKNNEVVIFYNPLIIGPHSDEKIEFTFPINNNSEGDITKKKKTDCPICS
;
A
#
# COMPACT_ATOMS: atom_id res chain seq x y z
N MET A 1 3.81 -30.94 -80.76
CA MET A 1 3.69 -29.49 -80.48
C MET A 1 2.98 -29.34 -79.12
N THR A 2 3.40 -28.34 -78.35
CA THR A 2 2.93 -27.92 -77.01
C THR A 2 3.33 -28.74 -75.78
N SER A 3 4.23 -28.10 -75.04
CA SER A 3 4.78 -28.35 -73.70
C SER A 3 3.73 -28.68 -72.63
N LYS A 4 4.06 -29.62 -71.72
CA LYS A 4 3.41 -29.77 -70.43
C LYS A 4 4.33 -29.17 -69.36
N PHE A 5 4.08 -27.93 -68.98
CA PHE A 5 4.61 -27.35 -67.75
C PHE A 5 3.73 -27.80 -66.58
N SER A 6 4.30 -28.59 -65.68
CA SER A 6 3.73 -28.84 -64.36
C SER A 6 3.97 -27.60 -63.49
N ILE A 7 2.90 -26.88 -63.14
CA ILE A 7 2.97 -25.75 -62.22
C ILE A 7 2.65 -26.29 -60.82
N SER A 8 3.68 -26.40 -59.99
CA SER A 8 3.55 -26.62 -58.55
C SER A 8 3.03 -25.34 -57.90
N ILE A 9 1.81 -25.37 -57.38
CA ILE A 9 1.26 -24.27 -56.57
C ILE A 9 1.76 -24.46 -55.13
N ILE A 10 2.74 -23.64 -54.73
CA ILE A 10 3.15 -23.48 -53.33
C ILE A 10 2.32 -22.33 -52.76
N ILE A 11 1.33 -22.65 -51.92
CA ILE A 11 0.59 -21.65 -51.13
C ILE A 11 1.46 -21.27 -49.94
N ILE A 12 2.12 -20.11 -50.02
CA ILE A 12 2.76 -19.48 -48.87
C ILE A 12 1.67 -18.73 -48.10
N PHE A 13 1.20 -19.33 -47.01
CA PHE A 13 0.34 -18.66 -46.05
C PHE A 13 1.21 -17.68 -45.24
N LEU A 14 1.24 -16.42 -45.67
CA LEU A 14 1.80 -15.32 -44.89
C LEU A 14 0.86 -15.05 -43.72
N ILE A 15 1.09 -15.73 -42.59
CA ILE A 15 0.48 -15.39 -41.31
C ILE A 15 1.12 -14.08 -40.86
N THR A 16 0.54 -12.95 -41.25
CA THR A 16 0.80 -11.69 -40.57
C THR A 16 0.22 -11.83 -39.16
N ILE A 17 1.04 -12.25 -38.21
CA ILE A 17 0.77 -12.03 -36.79
C ILE A 17 0.84 -10.51 -36.64
N ALA A 18 -0.31 -9.85 -36.80
CA ALA A 18 -0.45 -8.48 -36.36
C ALA A 18 -0.21 -8.52 -34.85
N CYS A 19 1.00 -8.18 -34.43
CA CYS A 19 1.24 -7.71 -33.08
C CYS A 19 0.34 -6.49 -32.91
N THR A 20 -0.87 -6.70 -32.40
CA THR A 20 -1.61 -5.66 -31.73
C THR A 20 -0.74 -5.24 -30.57
N LYS A 21 0.05 -4.19 -30.80
CA LYS A 21 0.55 -3.35 -29.74
C LYS A 21 -0.72 -3.00 -28.96
N HIS A 22 -0.88 -3.56 -27.77
CA HIS A 22 -1.87 -3.04 -26.86
C HIS A 22 -1.44 -1.60 -26.65
N ASP A 23 -2.09 -0.69 -27.35
CA ASP A 23 -2.12 0.71 -26.95
C ASP A 23 -2.64 0.64 -25.52
N LYS A 24 -1.72 0.83 -24.56
CA LYS A 24 -2.06 1.08 -23.17
C LYS A 24 -2.94 2.33 -23.22
N LYS A 25 -4.25 2.10 -23.32
CA LYS A 25 -5.26 3.12 -23.17
C LYS A 25 -4.91 3.77 -21.86
N THR A 26 -4.37 4.99 -21.94
CA THR A 26 -4.04 5.77 -20.77
C THR A 26 -5.39 6.22 -20.24
N GLU A 27 -6.09 5.32 -19.55
CA GLU A 27 -7.24 5.71 -18.75
C GLU A 27 -6.72 6.79 -17.81
N SER A 28 -7.41 7.93 -17.83
CA SER A 28 -7.06 9.09 -17.03
C SER A 28 -6.84 8.67 -15.58
N ALA A 29 -5.78 9.17 -14.96
CA ALA A 29 -5.50 9.04 -13.51
C ALA A 29 -6.67 9.45 -12.61
N GLU A 30 -7.66 10.13 -13.18
CA GLU A 30 -8.75 10.75 -12.47
C GLU A 30 -9.80 9.71 -12.08
N ILE A 31 -9.54 9.10 -10.92
CA ILE A 31 -10.51 8.26 -10.23
C ILE A 31 -11.36 9.20 -9.37
N ASN A 32 -12.68 9.09 -9.49
CA ASN A 32 -13.58 9.76 -8.57
C ASN A 32 -13.58 9.01 -7.24
N ILE A 33 -13.13 9.67 -6.18
CA ILE A 33 -13.12 9.13 -4.81
C ILE A 33 -14.15 9.94 -4.02
N GLU A 34 -15.16 9.24 -3.52
CA GLU A 34 -16.21 9.81 -2.69
C GLU A 34 -16.02 9.43 -1.23
N THR A 35 -16.55 10.24 -0.31
CA THR A 35 -16.51 9.96 1.13
C THR A 35 -17.84 9.38 1.57
N LYS A 36 -17.83 8.16 2.09
CA LYS A 36 -18.93 7.60 2.88
C LYS A 36 -18.72 7.94 4.35
N ILE A 37 -19.72 8.54 4.98
CA ILE A 37 -19.69 8.89 6.41
C ILE A 37 -20.51 7.85 7.18
N ILE A 38 -19.93 7.27 8.22
CA ILE A 38 -20.61 6.42 9.20
C ILE A 38 -20.49 7.12 10.55
N LYS A 39 -21.63 7.57 11.08
CA LYS A 39 -21.71 8.15 12.43
C LYS A 39 -22.80 7.45 13.20
N GLU A 40 -22.41 6.69 14.22
CA GLU A 40 -23.30 5.76 14.92
C GLU A 40 -22.95 5.68 16.40
N ASP A 41 -23.97 5.81 17.26
CA ASP A 41 -23.90 5.47 18.67
C ASP A 41 -24.81 4.26 18.91
N THR A 42 -24.26 3.14 19.37
CA THR A 42 -25.02 1.90 19.63
C THR A 42 -24.66 1.28 20.97
N THR A 43 -25.60 0.56 21.57
CA THR A 43 -25.36 -0.25 22.77
C THR A 43 -25.73 -1.69 22.47
N ASN A 44 -24.86 -2.65 22.81
CA ASN A 44 -25.14 -4.07 22.64
C ASN A 44 -25.80 -4.67 23.90
N GLU A 45 -26.16 -5.96 23.83
CA GLU A 45 -26.75 -6.71 24.94
C GLU A 45 -25.83 -6.87 26.17
N ASP A 46 -24.51 -6.82 25.96
CA ASP A 46 -23.49 -6.88 27.01
C ASP A 46 -23.23 -5.51 27.69
N ASN A 47 -24.09 -4.51 27.45
CA ASN A 47 -23.97 -3.14 27.97
C ASN A 47 -22.66 -2.43 27.54
N ILE A 48 -22.20 -2.70 26.31
CA ILE A 48 -21.08 -2.02 25.66
C ILE A 48 -21.65 -0.99 24.69
N MET A 49 -21.25 0.27 24.87
CA MET A 49 -21.55 1.41 24.03
C MET A 49 -20.42 1.63 23.01
N PHE A 50 -20.79 1.63 21.73
CA PHE A 50 -19.91 1.91 20.61
C PHE A 50 -20.21 3.30 20.06
N HIS A 51 -19.17 4.12 19.94
CA HIS A 51 -19.20 5.42 19.30
C HIS A 51 -18.37 5.36 18.03
N ILE A 52 -18.99 5.53 16.86
CA ILE A 52 -18.32 5.51 15.56
C ILE A 52 -18.44 6.86 14.91
N ASP A 53 -17.32 7.42 14.47
CA ASP A 53 -17.24 8.58 13.60
C ASP A 53 -16.18 8.30 12.52
N ALA A 54 -16.62 7.71 11.41
CA ALA A 54 -15.74 7.15 10.37
C ALA A 54 -16.01 7.79 9.01
N GLN A 55 -14.93 8.23 8.36
CA GLN A 55 -14.93 8.66 6.96
C GLN A 55 -14.20 7.61 6.12
N ILE A 56 -14.92 7.02 5.17
CA ILE A 56 -14.42 5.92 4.34
C ILE A 56 -14.31 6.38 2.88
N PRO A 57 -13.16 6.22 2.22
CA PRO A 57 -13.03 6.48 0.80
C PRO A 57 -13.75 5.38 0.02
N THR A 58 -14.53 5.77 -0.98
CA THR A 58 -15.29 4.87 -1.85
C THR A 58 -15.02 5.20 -3.30
N ILE A 59 -14.93 4.16 -4.13
CA ILE A 59 -14.79 4.26 -5.58
C ILE A 59 -15.78 3.30 -6.19
N GLU A 60 -16.58 3.76 -7.14
CA GLU A 60 -17.58 2.93 -7.79
C GLU A 60 -16.95 1.64 -8.37
N GLY A 61 -17.46 0.49 -7.91
CA GLY A 61 -17.01 -0.83 -8.34
C GLY A 61 -15.72 -1.33 -7.67
N ILE A 62 -15.21 -0.67 -6.62
CA ILE A 62 -14.06 -1.15 -5.86
C ILE A 62 -14.40 -1.24 -4.37
N GLU A 63 -14.14 -2.40 -3.78
CA GLU A 63 -14.24 -2.61 -2.34
C GLU A 63 -12.85 -2.59 -1.69
N PHE A 64 -12.71 -1.76 -0.65
CA PHE A 64 -11.47 -1.62 0.11
C PHE A 64 -11.46 -2.38 1.44
N GLY A 65 -12.63 -2.84 1.91
CA GLY A 65 -12.75 -3.58 3.16
C GLY A 65 -12.70 -2.74 4.45
N PHE A 66 -12.74 -1.40 4.35
CA PHE A 66 -12.69 -0.53 5.53
C PHE A 66 -13.90 -0.66 6.46
N GLU A 67 -15.08 -0.97 5.92
CA GLU A 67 -16.26 -1.27 6.74
C GLU A 67 -16.09 -2.58 7.54
N GLU A 68 -15.35 -3.55 7.00
CA GLU A 68 -15.04 -4.79 7.72
C GLU A 68 -14.09 -4.54 8.90
N LEU A 69 -13.24 -3.50 8.85
CA LEU A 69 -12.41 -3.10 9.99
C LEU A 69 -13.27 -2.61 11.16
N ILE A 70 -14.33 -1.84 10.88
CA ILE A 70 -15.28 -1.37 11.91
C ILE A 70 -16.02 -2.58 12.52
N LYS A 71 -16.49 -3.52 11.69
CA LYS A 71 -17.15 -4.74 12.16
C LYS A 71 -16.22 -5.59 13.01
N LYS A 72 -14.97 -5.79 12.55
CA LYS A 72 -13.96 -6.54 13.29
C LYS A 72 -13.69 -5.89 14.65
N TRP A 73 -13.49 -4.57 14.68
CA TRP A 73 -13.30 -3.82 15.91
C TRP A 73 -14.46 -4.02 16.90
N LYS A 74 -15.72 -3.86 16.47
CA LYS A 74 -16.89 -4.12 17.32
C LYS A 74 -16.80 -5.52 17.93
N ASN A 75 -16.54 -6.54 17.12
CA ASN A 75 -16.46 -7.93 17.59
C ASN A 75 -15.31 -8.18 18.57
N ASP A 76 -14.11 -7.68 18.27
CA ASP A 76 -12.94 -7.81 19.13
C ASP A 76 -13.18 -7.13 20.50
N THR A 77 -13.83 -5.96 20.50
CA THR A 77 -14.20 -5.23 21.72
C THR A 77 -15.23 -6.00 22.55
N ILE A 78 -16.23 -6.60 21.91
CA ILE A 78 -17.22 -7.47 22.60
C ILE A 78 -16.51 -8.64 23.27
N GLU A 79 -15.65 -9.36 22.53
CA GLU A 79 -14.88 -10.48 23.05
C GLU A 79 -13.99 -10.08 24.23
N LEU A 80 -13.32 -8.92 24.14
CA LEU A 80 -12.47 -8.39 25.21
C LEU A 80 -13.28 -8.15 26.49
N PHE A 81 -14.40 -7.44 26.39
CA PHE A 81 -15.19 -7.08 27.56
C PHE A 81 -16.03 -8.22 28.13
N LYS A 82 -16.38 -9.24 27.35
CA LYS A 82 -16.98 -10.49 27.89
C LYS A 82 -16.14 -11.15 28.97
N THR A 83 -14.82 -10.98 28.94
CA THR A 83 -13.90 -11.54 29.95
C THR A 83 -13.82 -10.72 31.24
N ILE A 84 -14.35 -9.49 31.24
CA ILE A 84 -14.29 -8.55 32.35
C ILE A 84 -15.64 -8.55 33.06
N LYS A 85 -15.69 -8.99 34.32
CA LYS A 85 -16.93 -9.10 35.13
C LYS A 85 -17.81 -7.86 35.04
N GLU A 86 -19.12 -8.09 35.06
CA GLU A 86 -20.20 -7.08 35.04
C GLU A 86 -19.86 -5.86 35.92
N LYS A 87 -19.63 -4.72 35.26
CA LYS A 87 -19.58 -3.41 35.91
C LYS A 87 -20.97 -2.79 35.92
N LYS A 88 -21.21 -1.92 36.91
CA LYS A 88 -22.49 -1.18 37.04
C LYS A 88 -22.71 -0.14 35.94
N GLU A 89 -21.65 0.31 35.26
CA GLU A 89 -21.71 1.31 34.19
C GLU A 89 -21.42 0.68 32.84
N PRO A 90 -22.01 1.18 31.74
CA PRO A 90 -21.69 0.73 30.40
C PRO A 90 -20.21 0.91 30.08
N HIS A 91 -19.64 -0.06 29.37
CA HIS A 91 -18.31 0.09 28.78
C HIS A 91 -18.44 0.94 27.52
N GLU A 92 -17.64 2.00 27.39
CA GLU A 92 -17.69 2.89 26.22
C GLU A 92 -16.40 2.73 25.39
N SER A 93 -16.56 2.51 24.09
CA SER A 93 -15.47 2.35 23.14
C SER A 93 -15.70 3.23 21.91
N PHE A 94 -14.63 3.86 21.43
CA PHE A 94 -14.66 4.85 20.37
C PHE A 94 -13.83 4.41 19.17
N TYR A 95 -14.39 4.59 17.98
CA TYR A 95 -13.73 4.40 16.70
C TYR A 95 -13.85 5.67 15.88
N TYR A 96 -12.69 6.20 15.48
CA TYR A 96 -12.59 7.34 14.58
C TYR A 96 -11.81 6.93 13.34
N SER A 97 -12.21 7.41 12.16
CA SER A 97 -11.38 7.26 10.98
C SER A 97 -11.53 8.38 9.97
N ASP A 98 -10.44 8.59 9.25
CA ASP A 98 -10.33 9.50 8.11
C ASP A 98 -9.30 8.95 7.11
N PHE A 99 -9.07 9.71 6.05
CA PHE A 99 -8.11 9.33 5.02
C PHE A 99 -7.54 10.54 4.29
N GLU A 100 -6.31 10.35 3.81
CA GLU A 100 -5.63 11.28 2.91
C GLU A 100 -5.54 10.69 1.50
N ILE A 101 -5.61 11.57 0.48
CA ILE A 101 -5.43 11.19 -0.92
C ILE A 101 -4.17 11.89 -1.46
N PHE A 102 -3.25 11.10 -2.03
CA PHE A 102 -2.07 11.58 -2.72
C PHE A 102 -2.16 11.27 -4.21
N LYS A 103 -2.26 12.30 -5.05
CA LYS A 103 -2.25 12.16 -6.51
C LYS A 103 -0.83 12.39 -7.04
N ASN A 104 -0.28 11.40 -7.72
CA ASN A 104 1.03 11.47 -8.36
C ASN A 104 0.87 11.44 -9.88
N LEU A 105 0.83 12.62 -10.49
CA LEU A 105 0.58 12.79 -11.92
C LEU A 105 1.69 12.18 -12.78
N ASN A 106 2.94 12.22 -12.33
CA ASN A 106 4.09 11.69 -13.08
C ASN A 106 4.04 10.17 -13.21
N LEU A 107 3.57 9.48 -12.16
CA LEU A 107 3.49 8.02 -12.12
C LEU A 107 2.11 7.47 -12.55
N ASN A 108 1.14 8.36 -12.76
CA ASN A 108 -0.27 8.02 -12.96
C ASN A 108 -0.83 7.16 -11.82
N ILE A 109 -0.53 7.55 -10.57
CA ILE A 109 -0.91 6.81 -9.36
C ILE A 109 -1.77 7.72 -8.46
N THR A 110 -2.81 7.15 -7.88
CA THR A 110 -3.50 7.71 -6.73
C THR A 110 -3.28 6.79 -5.52
N SER A 111 -2.71 7.33 -4.46
CA SER A 111 -2.59 6.64 -3.18
C SER A 111 -3.61 7.15 -2.19
N ILE A 112 -4.20 6.24 -1.43
CA ILE A 112 -5.13 6.51 -0.34
C ILE A 112 -4.49 5.99 0.94
N LEU A 113 -4.33 6.86 1.93
CA LEU A 113 -3.88 6.49 3.26
C LEU A 113 -5.06 6.63 4.21
N TYR A 114 -5.70 5.50 4.52
CA TYR A 114 -6.77 5.42 5.51
C TYR A 114 -6.17 5.23 6.90
N ASN A 115 -6.67 5.95 7.89
CA ASN A 115 -6.25 5.79 9.28
C ASN A 115 -7.46 5.60 10.17
N GLN A 116 -7.32 4.72 11.16
CA GLN A 116 -8.31 4.47 12.18
C GLN A 116 -7.69 4.67 13.56
N PHE A 117 -8.40 5.34 14.46
CA PHE A 117 -8.04 5.54 15.84
C PHE A 117 -9.09 4.89 16.74
N GLN A 118 -8.63 4.07 17.68
CA GLN A 118 -9.48 3.32 18.60
C GLN A 118 -9.07 3.63 20.04
N ILE A 119 -10.04 3.84 20.92
CA ILE A 119 -9.80 4.07 22.34
C ILE A 119 -11.01 3.64 23.17
N ASP A 120 -10.77 3.10 24.37
CA ASP A 120 -11.81 2.85 25.35
C ASP A 120 -11.91 4.02 26.34
N LYS A 121 -13.10 4.26 26.88
CA LYS A 121 -13.29 5.28 27.92
C LYS A 121 -12.37 4.99 29.11
N TYR A 122 -11.68 6.03 29.56
CA TYR A 122 -10.68 6.00 30.63
C TYR A 122 -9.37 5.26 30.29
N ALA A 123 -9.17 4.78 29.06
CA ALA A 123 -7.87 4.29 28.63
C ALA A 123 -6.85 5.44 28.62
N ALA A 124 -5.60 5.14 29.02
CA ALA A 124 -4.54 6.14 29.05
C ALA A 124 -4.18 6.65 27.65
N ASN A 125 -4.25 5.77 26.65
CA ASN A 125 -3.92 6.07 25.26
C ASN A 125 -4.84 5.26 24.34
N GLY A 126 -5.07 5.76 23.12
CA GLY A 126 -5.65 4.99 22.03
C GLY A 126 -4.59 4.46 21.07
N LEU A 127 -5.03 3.73 20.05
CA LEU A 127 -4.17 3.16 19.02
C LEU A 127 -4.61 3.66 17.64
N THR A 128 -3.68 4.29 16.91
CA THR A 128 -3.87 4.62 15.50
C THR A 128 -3.27 3.51 14.64
N THR A 129 -4.03 3.02 13.66
CA THR A 129 -3.58 2.07 12.63
C THR A 129 -3.82 2.66 11.26
N TYR A 130 -2.84 2.54 10.38
CA TYR A 130 -2.88 3.04 9.01
C TYR A 130 -3.01 1.89 8.02
N HIS A 131 -3.67 2.16 6.90
CA HIS A 131 -3.90 1.25 5.79
C HIS A 131 -3.69 2.01 4.49
N SER A 132 -2.73 1.55 3.69
CA SER A 132 -2.42 2.17 2.39
C SER A 132 -3.02 1.39 1.22
N ILE A 133 -3.52 2.12 0.23
CA ILE A 133 -4.01 1.57 -1.04
C ILE A 133 -3.41 2.39 -2.17
N ASN A 134 -2.83 1.72 -3.15
CA ASN A 134 -2.20 2.36 -4.30
C ASN A 134 -2.93 1.93 -5.57
N LEU A 135 -3.36 2.91 -6.36
CA LEU A 135 -4.20 2.70 -7.54
C LEU A 135 -3.59 3.31 -8.79
N ARG A 136 -3.70 2.60 -9.92
CA ARG A 136 -3.54 3.16 -11.27
C ARG A 136 -4.87 3.00 -12.00
N GLY A 137 -5.63 4.08 -12.13
CA GLY A 137 -7.04 3.96 -12.48
C GLY A 137 -7.78 3.14 -11.41
N LYS A 138 -8.60 2.16 -11.80
CA LYS A 138 -9.32 1.30 -10.83
C LYS A 138 -8.52 0.09 -10.34
N GLU A 139 -7.29 -0.10 -10.81
CA GLU A 139 -6.47 -1.26 -10.48
C GLU A 139 -5.58 -1.00 -9.26
N LYS A 140 -5.58 -1.95 -8.29
CA LYS A 140 -4.60 -1.97 -7.20
C LYS A 140 -3.23 -2.37 -7.75
N ILE A 141 -2.20 -1.65 -7.34
CA ILE A 141 -0.82 -1.83 -7.80
C ILE A 141 0.14 -2.06 -6.64
N GLU A 142 1.23 -2.75 -6.93
CA GLU A 142 2.33 -3.01 -6.01
C GLU A 142 3.57 -2.14 -6.30
N LEU A 143 4.53 -2.09 -5.36
CA LEU A 143 5.82 -1.40 -5.58
C LEU A 143 6.50 -1.86 -6.88
N ALA A 144 6.51 -3.17 -7.12
CA ALA A 144 7.15 -3.79 -8.27
C ALA A 144 6.53 -3.40 -9.62
N ASP A 145 5.30 -2.85 -9.64
CA ASP A 145 4.65 -2.34 -10.85
C ASP A 145 5.17 -0.96 -11.27
N ILE A 146 5.91 -0.29 -10.38
CA ILE A 146 6.30 1.11 -10.49
C ILE A 146 7.81 1.29 -10.60
N ILE A 147 8.58 0.60 -9.76
CA ILE A 147 10.04 0.74 -9.71
C ILE A 147 10.73 -0.48 -10.33
N SER A 148 11.92 -0.28 -10.90
CA SER A 148 12.67 -1.39 -11.48
C SER A 148 13.12 -2.37 -10.39
N LYS A 149 13.40 -3.63 -10.78
CA LYS A 149 13.89 -4.63 -9.85
C LYS A 149 15.15 -4.18 -9.10
N ASP A 150 16.12 -3.59 -9.81
CA ASP A 150 17.37 -3.11 -9.20
C ASP A 150 17.11 -1.99 -8.18
N GLN A 151 16.15 -1.10 -8.46
CA GLN A 151 15.72 -0.06 -7.52
C GLN A 151 15.02 -0.66 -6.31
N LEU A 152 14.13 -1.64 -6.51
CA LEU A 152 13.43 -2.33 -5.44
C LEU A 152 14.42 -3.06 -4.54
N ASP A 153 15.35 -3.82 -5.10
CA ASP A 153 16.37 -4.56 -4.34
C ASP A 153 17.24 -3.58 -3.52
N SER A 154 17.64 -2.46 -4.12
CA SER A 154 18.40 -1.41 -3.42
C SER A 154 17.60 -0.78 -2.27
N LEU A 155 16.33 -0.46 -2.52
CA LEU A 155 15.43 0.11 -1.51
C LEU A 155 15.22 -0.87 -0.34
N ILE A 156 14.98 -2.15 -0.64
CA ILE A 156 14.73 -3.18 0.38
C ILE A 156 15.97 -3.40 1.23
N GLN A 157 17.17 -3.36 0.63
CA GLN A 157 18.42 -3.46 1.38
C GLN A 157 18.56 -2.30 2.38
N VAL A 158 18.40 -1.06 1.93
CA VAL A 158 18.52 0.14 2.78
C VAL A 158 17.47 0.12 3.89
N LEU A 159 16.20 -0.15 3.53
CA LEU A 159 15.10 -0.25 4.49
C LEU A 159 15.39 -1.28 5.57
N ARG A 160 15.95 -2.44 5.21
CA ARG A 160 16.24 -3.52 6.15
C ARG A 160 17.28 -3.10 7.19
N GLU A 161 18.32 -2.38 6.78
CA GLU A 161 19.35 -1.88 7.70
C GLU A 161 18.77 -0.84 8.68
N GLU A 162 17.97 0.09 8.18
CA GLU A 162 17.35 1.13 9.01
C GLU A 162 16.31 0.57 9.98
N VAL A 163 15.47 -0.34 9.51
CA VAL A 163 14.45 -1.01 10.33
C VAL A 163 15.09 -1.89 11.39
N LYS A 164 16.16 -2.62 11.06
CA LYS A 164 16.90 -3.42 12.04
C LYS A 164 17.45 -2.55 13.17
N THR A 165 18.06 -1.41 12.81
CA THR A 165 18.61 -0.45 13.80
C THR A 165 17.53 0.07 14.75
N LYS A 166 16.31 0.34 14.25
CA LYS A 166 15.20 0.77 15.10
C LYS A 166 14.64 -0.37 15.96
N PHE A 167 14.45 -1.54 15.37
CA PHE A 167 13.94 -2.72 16.06
C PHE A 167 14.86 -3.14 17.21
N GLU A 168 16.19 -3.14 17.01
CA GLU A 168 17.18 -3.45 18.05
C GLU A 168 17.04 -2.58 19.30
N LYS A 169 16.60 -1.32 19.17
CA LYS A 169 16.41 -0.41 20.32
C LYS A 169 15.23 -0.79 21.21
N ILE A 170 14.21 -1.43 20.66
CA ILE A 170 13.01 -1.87 21.40
C ILE A 170 13.05 -3.36 21.74
N ALA A 171 13.87 -4.13 21.03
CA ALA A 171 14.05 -5.57 21.14
C ALA A 171 14.97 -5.96 22.31
N THR A 172 14.83 -5.32 23.47
CA THR A 172 15.75 -5.46 24.63
C THR A 172 15.63 -6.79 25.38
N HIS A 173 14.75 -7.69 24.95
CA HIS A 173 14.36 -8.91 25.69
C HIS A 173 14.56 -10.21 24.90
N TYR A 174 15.26 -10.20 23.76
CA TYR A 174 15.54 -11.44 23.03
C TYR A 174 16.81 -12.10 23.56
N ASP A 175 16.62 -13.21 24.29
CA ASP A 175 17.69 -13.94 24.96
C ASP A 175 18.73 -14.56 24.01
N ASN A 176 18.42 -14.69 22.70
CA ASN A 176 19.36 -15.18 21.72
C ASN A 176 19.14 -14.56 20.32
N LYS A 177 20.22 -14.57 19.52
CA LYS A 177 20.27 -14.00 18.17
C LYS A 177 19.29 -14.65 17.18
N SER A 178 19.04 -15.96 17.31
CA SER A 178 18.15 -16.69 16.40
C SER A 178 16.70 -16.23 16.53
N THR A 179 16.21 -16.10 17.77
CA THR A 179 14.86 -15.58 18.05
C THR A 179 14.70 -14.15 17.57
N PHE A 180 15.72 -13.30 17.79
CA PHE A 180 15.73 -11.94 17.28
C PHE A 180 15.60 -11.91 15.75
N GLU A 181 16.38 -12.70 15.01
CA GLU A 181 16.33 -12.71 13.54
C GLU A 181 14.97 -13.19 13.03
N ILE A 182 14.37 -14.22 13.64
CA ILE A 182 13.04 -14.72 13.25
C ILE A 182 11.96 -13.64 13.44
N GLU A 183 11.94 -12.98 14.60
CA GLU A 183 10.97 -11.92 14.88
C GLU A 183 11.23 -10.69 14.00
N PHE A 184 12.50 -10.35 13.78
CA PHE A 184 12.86 -9.28 12.85
C PHE A 184 12.34 -9.56 11.44
N GLU A 185 12.48 -10.78 10.88
CA GLU A 185 11.94 -11.08 9.56
C GLU A 185 10.41 -10.95 9.48
N LYS A 186 9.72 -11.33 10.56
CA LYS A 186 8.26 -11.20 10.66
C LYS A 186 7.84 -9.74 10.74
N ILE A 187 8.54 -8.93 11.52
CA ILE A 187 8.28 -7.50 11.67
C ILE A 187 8.62 -6.75 10.39
N PHE A 188 9.78 -7.04 9.78
CA PHE A 188 10.26 -6.39 8.57
C PHE A 188 9.22 -6.44 7.45
N LYS A 189 8.57 -7.59 7.25
CA LYS A 189 7.54 -7.80 6.21
C LYS A 189 6.23 -7.05 6.42
N GLN A 190 6.03 -6.39 7.56
CA GLN A 190 4.80 -5.66 7.88
C GLN A 190 4.79 -4.21 7.37
N TYR A 191 5.80 -3.79 6.60
CA TYR A 191 5.79 -2.47 6.01
C TYR A 191 4.58 -2.28 5.10
N GLN A 192 4.11 -1.04 5.05
CA GLN A 192 3.13 -0.56 4.11
C GLN A 192 3.73 0.60 3.31
N TYR A 193 3.06 1.05 2.26
CA TYR A 193 3.62 2.10 1.42
C TYR A 193 2.55 2.89 0.68
N TYR A 194 2.85 4.15 0.44
CA TYR A 194 2.06 5.00 -0.44
C TYR A 194 2.99 5.88 -1.29
N PHE A 195 2.46 6.42 -2.39
CA PHE A 195 3.21 7.28 -3.30
C PHE A 195 2.81 8.74 -3.07
N LYS A 196 3.81 9.60 -2.86
CA LYS A 196 3.62 11.04 -2.65
C LYS A 196 4.78 11.77 -3.31
N ASN A 197 4.52 12.86 -4.04
CA ASN A 197 5.55 13.72 -4.61
C ASN A 197 6.65 13.02 -5.44
N ASN A 198 6.32 11.99 -6.23
CA ASN A 198 7.30 11.19 -6.98
C ASN A 198 8.28 10.38 -6.10
N GLU A 199 7.87 10.10 -4.89
CA GLU A 199 8.57 9.29 -3.91
C GLU A 199 7.65 8.15 -3.47
N VAL A 200 8.26 7.04 -3.06
CA VAL A 200 7.59 6.03 -2.25
C VAL A 200 7.86 6.34 -0.79
N VAL A 201 6.79 6.47 -0.01
CA VAL A 201 6.86 6.53 1.45
C VAL A 201 6.53 5.15 1.98
N ILE A 202 7.53 4.49 2.56
CA ILE A 202 7.38 3.21 3.25
C ILE A 202 7.18 3.51 4.73
N PHE A 203 6.24 2.83 5.37
CA PHE A 203 5.97 3.08 6.77
C PHE A 203 5.60 1.82 7.55
N TYR A 204 5.74 1.93 8.87
CA TYR A 204 5.26 0.95 9.83
C TYR A 204 4.24 1.59 10.75
N ASN A 205 3.20 0.84 11.11
CA ASN A 205 2.24 1.27 12.12
C ASN A 205 2.92 1.53 13.48
N PRO A 206 2.31 2.35 14.35
CA PRO A 206 2.80 2.53 15.72
C PRO A 206 3.05 1.20 16.42
N LEU A 207 4.03 1.17 17.33
CA LEU A 207 4.43 0.01 18.14
C LEU A 207 5.10 -1.15 17.38
N ILE A 208 5.21 -1.10 16.05
CA ILE A 208 5.80 -2.20 15.27
C ILE A 208 7.33 -2.17 15.31
N ILE A 209 7.95 -1.00 15.11
CA ILE A 209 9.42 -0.83 15.10
C ILE A 209 9.92 0.31 15.98
N GLY A 210 9.04 0.89 16.81
CA GLY A 210 9.36 1.99 17.73
C GLY A 210 8.30 2.16 18.81
N PRO A 211 8.54 3.00 19.82
CA PRO A 211 7.57 3.29 20.88
C PRO A 211 6.31 3.98 20.34
N HIS A 212 5.24 3.98 21.14
CA HIS A 212 3.96 4.60 20.77
C HIS A 212 4.09 6.09 20.43
N SER A 213 5.00 6.80 21.10
CA SER A 213 5.28 8.22 20.89
C SER A 213 5.83 8.57 19.50
N ASP A 214 6.36 7.58 18.78
CA ASP A 214 6.91 7.79 17.44
C ASP A 214 5.81 7.79 16.36
N GLU A 215 4.55 7.54 16.75
CA GLU A 215 3.42 7.38 15.83
C GLU A 215 3.75 6.39 14.69
N LYS A 216 3.42 6.72 13.43
CA LYS A 216 3.90 5.95 12.27
C LYS A 216 5.34 6.35 11.96
N ILE A 217 6.19 5.35 11.74
CA ILE A 217 7.58 5.60 11.33
C ILE A 217 7.65 5.49 9.81
N GLU A 218 8.05 6.59 9.15
CA GLU A 218 8.13 6.70 7.69
C GLU A 218 9.58 6.77 7.19
N PHE A 219 9.80 6.18 6.01
CA PHE A 219 11.03 6.18 5.23
C PHE A 219 10.68 6.59 3.80
N THR A 220 11.35 7.61 3.28
CA THR A 220 11.03 8.17 1.96
C THR A 220 12.13 7.86 0.98
N PHE A 221 11.78 7.27 -0.17
CA PHE A 221 12.72 6.94 -1.24
C PHE A 221 12.28 7.59 -2.55
N PRO A 222 13.19 8.30 -3.25
CA PRO A 222 12.88 8.88 -4.54
C PRO A 222 12.71 7.81 -5.62
N ILE A 223 11.72 8.00 -6.49
CA ILE A 223 11.53 7.13 -7.65
C ILE A 223 12.23 7.77 -8.84
N ASN A 224 13.35 7.18 -9.26
CA ASN A 224 14.00 7.63 -10.48
C ASN A 224 13.21 7.13 -11.69
N ASN A 225 12.68 8.05 -12.49
CA ASN A 225 12.04 7.78 -13.78
C ASN A 225 13.09 7.39 -14.82
N ASN A 226 13.81 6.29 -14.58
CA ASN A 226 14.70 5.70 -15.57
C ASN A 226 13.84 4.89 -16.53
N SER A 227 13.03 5.59 -17.34
CA SER A 227 12.55 4.94 -18.56
C SER A 227 13.79 4.55 -19.37
N GLU A 228 13.87 3.30 -19.83
CA GLU A 228 14.97 2.82 -20.69
C GLU A 228 15.14 3.67 -21.97
N GLY A 229 14.22 4.59 -22.26
CA GLY A 229 14.32 5.60 -23.31
C GLY A 229 15.35 6.71 -23.07
N ASP A 230 15.71 7.05 -21.83
CA ASP A 230 16.60 8.20 -21.56
C ASP A 230 18.10 7.88 -21.70
N ILE A 231 18.47 6.59 -21.69
CA ILE A 231 19.85 6.16 -21.95
C ILE A 231 20.24 6.46 -23.42
N THR A 232 19.27 6.51 -24.34
CA THR A 232 19.53 6.83 -25.75
C THR A 232 19.66 8.33 -26.03
N LYS A 233 19.18 9.22 -25.13
CA LYS A 233 19.34 10.67 -25.28
C LYS A 233 20.66 11.21 -24.71
N LYS A 234 21.27 10.53 -23.73
CA LYS A 234 22.57 10.94 -23.17
C LYS A 234 23.80 10.51 -23.95
N LYS A 235 23.67 9.85 -25.12
CA LYS A 235 24.80 9.37 -25.94
C LYS A 235 25.07 10.15 -27.23
N LYS A 236 24.42 11.29 -27.47
CA LYS A 236 24.65 12.14 -28.66
C LYS A 236 24.97 13.59 -28.29
N THR A 237 26.12 13.78 -27.64
CA THR A 237 26.93 15.02 -27.52
C THR A 237 27.98 14.63 -26.46
N ASP A 238 29.24 14.34 -26.75
CA ASP A 238 30.17 15.12 -27.55
C ASP A 238 31.23 14.23 -28.21
N CYS A 239 31.47 14.46 -29.49
CA CYS A 239 32.74 14.09 -30.13
C CYS A 239 33.09 15.20 -31.11
N PRO A 240 33.89 16.20 -30.72
CA PRO A 240 34.59 17.03 -31.67
C PRO A 240 35.94 16.38 -31.93
N ILE A 241 36.02 15.46 -32.89
CA ILE A 241 37.29 15.14 -33.52
C ILE A 241 37.40 16.01 -34.76
N CYS A 242 38.26 17.02 -34.61
CA CYS A 242 39.28 17.47 -35.54
C CYS A 242 39.00 17.32 -37.04
N SER A 243 38.89 18.46 -37.72
CA SER A 243 39.39 18.69 -39.08
C SER A 243 39.88 20.12 -39.16
#